data_AF-A0A974HQL4-F1
#
_entry.id   AF-A0A974HQL4-F1
#
_cell.length_a   1.000
_cell.length_b   1.000
_cell.length_c   1.000
_cell.angle_alpha   90.00
_cell.angle_beta   90.00
_cell.angle_gamma   90.00
#
_symmetry.space_group_name_H-M   'P 1'
#
loop_
_entity.id
_entity.type
_entity.pdbx_description
1 polymer ?
#
loop_
_entity_poly.entity_id
_entity_poly.type
_entity_poly.pdbx_seq_one_letter_code
_entity_poly.pdbx_strand_id
1 'polypeptide(L)'
;MAAEFVRKFQSFSESDKQWRAREEFIIRNLNRFEDESEIDQLLALSMVWANHVFMGCRYSNELLEKVCGMAEGIVVEDAPHFTTRDEIMKQRNQ
;
A
#
# COMPACT_ATOMS: atom_id res chain seq x y z
N MET A 1 3.48 9.63 -19.63
CA MET A 1 4.91 9.25 -19.49
C MET A 1 5.17 8.48 -18.19
N ALA A 2 5.00 9.06 -16.98
CA ALA A 2 5.20 8.32 -15.72
C ALA A 2 4.19 7.16 -15.53
N ALA A 3 2.90 7.39 -15.77
CA ALA A 3 1.87 6.35 -15.63
C ALA A 3 2.08 5.15 -16.58
N GLU A 4 2.48 5.39 -17.82
CA GLU A 4 2.77 4.30 -18.78
C GLU A 4 3.98 3.45 -18.36
N PHE A 5 5.02 4.09 -17.80
CA PHE A 5 6.15 3.37 -17.23
C PHE A 5 5.73 2.54 -16.02
N VAL A 6 4.91 3.10 -15.12
CA VAL A 6 4.48 2.43 -13.89
C VAL A 6 3.56 1.25 -14.19
N ARG A 7 2.73 1.33 -15.22
CA ARG A 7 1.80 0.26 -15.63
C ARG A 7 2.45 -1.11 -15.83
N LYS A 8 3.73 -1.17 -16.21
CA LYS A 8 4.46 -2.44 -16.35
C LYS A 8 4.62 -3.21 -15.04
N PHE A 9 4.45 -2.54 -13.90
CA PHE A 9 4.60 -3.13 -12.57
C PHE A 9 3.29 -3.68 -11.99
N GLN A 10 2.16 -3.57 -12.71
CA GLN A 10 0.90 -4.16 -12.28
C GLN A 10 1.02 -5.68 -12.24
N SER A 11 0.68 -6.28 -11.09
CA SER A 11 0.63 -7.72 -10.93
C SER A 11 -0.70 -8.28 -11.44
N PHE A 12 -0.65 -9.51 -11.97
CA PHE A 12 -1.84 -10.23 -12.41
C PHE A 12 -2.86 -10.48 -11.29
N SER A 13 -2.40 -10.62 -10.05
CA SER A 13 -3.27 -10.90 -8.89
C SER A 13 -3.93 -9.67 -8.29
N GLU A 14 -3.61 -8.46 -8.79
CA GLU A 14 -4.20 -7.23 -8.28
C GLU A 14 -5.53 -6.92 -8.97
N SER A 15 -6.52 -6.57 -8.17
CA SER A 15 -7.72 -5.92 -8.68
C SER A 15 -7.42 -4.50 -9.18
N ASP A 16 -8.25 -3.98 -10.08
CA ASP A 16 -8.13 -2.60 -10.57
C ASP A 16 -8.14 -1.57 -9.44
N LYS A 17 -8.89 -1.83 -8.36
CA LYS A 17 -8.95 -0.97 -7.19
C LYS A 17 -7.62 -0.92 -6.44
N GLN A 18 -7.02 -2.08 -6.20
CA GLN A 18 -5.69 -2.18 -5.59
C GLN A 18 -4.63 -1.50 -6.46
N TRP A 19 -4.67 -1.79 -7.76
CA TRP A 19 -3.72 -1.26 -8.72
C TRP A 19 -3.79 0.27 -8.79
N ARG A 20 -4.97 0.89 -8.90
CA ARG A 20 -5.09 2.36 -8.95
C ARG A 20 -4.44 3.05 -7.75
N ALA A 21 -4.71 2.54 -6.55
CA ALA A 21 -4.12 3.07 -5.33
C ALA A 21 -2.59 2.87 -5.29
N ARG A 22 -2.10 1.70 -5.72
CA ARG A 22 -0.66 1.40 -5.76
C ARG A 22 0.07 2.17 -6.85
N GLU A 23 -0.55 2.37 -8.00
CA GLU A 23 -0.04 3.20 -9.10
C GLU A 23 0.19 4.63 -8.63
N GLU A 24 -0.78 5.22 -7.93
CA GLU A 24 -0.65 6.55 -7.34
C GLU A 24 0.50 6.61 -6.30
N PHE A 25 0.61 5.57 -5.46
CA PHE A 25 1.72 5.44 -4.51
C PHE A 25 3.08 5.46 -5.20
N ILE A 26 3.23 4.70 -6.28
CA ILE A 26 4.49 4.61 -7.03
C ILE A 26 4.78 5.94 -7.71
N ILE A 27 3.83 6.51 -8.46
CA ILE A 27 4.02 7.77 -9.20
C ILE A 27 4.44 8.90 -8.25
N ARG A 28 3.79 9.00 -7.09
CA ARG A 28 4.07 10.04 -6.11
C ARG A 28 5.49 9.98 -5.55
N ASN A 29 6.00 8.77 -5.35
CA ASN A 29 7.30 8.55 -4.73
C ASN A 29 8.42 8.37 -5.76
N LEU A 30 8.10 8.22 -7.06
CA LEU A 30 9.06 7.90 -8.13
C LEU A 30 10.24 8.87 -8.20
N ASN A 31 10.03 10.15 -7.91
CA ASN A 31 11.08 11.18 -7.93
C ASN A 31 12.09 11.09 -6.78
N ARG A 32 11.88 10.20 -5.80
CA ARG A 32 12.78 9.97 -4.67
C ARG A 32 13.71 8.78 -4.86
N PHE A 33 13.55 8.04 -5.96
CA PHE A 33 14.26 6.79 -6.25
C PHE A 33 14.74 6.91 -7.70
N GLU A 34 16.01 7.30 -7.89
CA GLU A 34 16.59 7.59 -9.21
C GLU A 34 17.31 6.36 -9.80
N ASP A 35 17.84 5.48 -8.94
CA ASP A 35 18.55 4.27 -9.35
C ASP A 35 17.63 3.05 -9.49
N GLU A 36 18.02 2.05 -10.32
CA GLU A 36 17.22 0.83 -10.52
C GLU A 36 17.00 0.03 -9.22
N SER A 37 18.01 -0.05 -8.36
CA SER A 37 17.90 -0.71 -7.05
C SER A 37 16.96 0.02 -6.09
N GLU A 38 16.84 1.34 -6.25
CA GLU A 38 15.92 2.19 -5.51
C GLU A 38 14.47 2.00 -6.00
N ILE A 39 14.28 1.77 -7.31
CA ILE A 39 12.97 1.43 -7.88
C ILE A 39 12.45 0.10 -7.31
N ASP A 40 13.27 -0.94 -7.24
CA ASP A 40 12.86 -2.22 -6.66
C ASP A 40 12.42 -2.08 -5.19
N GLN A 41 13.13 -1.24 -4.43
CA GLN A 41 12.75 -0.92 -3.06
C GLN A 41 11.40 -0.19 -3.01
N LEU A 42 11.17 0.78 -3.89
CA LEU A 42 9.88 1.49 -3.99
C LEU A 42 8.73 0.52 -4.30
N LEU A 43 8.94 -0.40 -5.24
CA LEU A 43 7.93 -1.40 -5.61
C LEU A 43 7.59 -2.31 -4.42
N ALA A 44 8.61 -2.77 -3.68
CA ALA A 44 8.40 -3.56 -2.47
C ALA A 44 7.60 -2.78 -1.40
N LEU A 45 7.94 -1.51 -1.15
CA LEU A 45 7.23 -0.65 -0.22
C LEU A 45 5.76 -0.41 -0.66
N SER A 46 5.54 -0.23 -1.96
CA SER A 46 4.18 -0.10 -2.54
C SER A 46 3.33 -1.35 -2.29
N MET A 47 3.93 -2.53 -2.37
CA MET A 47 3.26 -3.81 -2.08
C MET A 47 2.97 -3.96 -0.59
N VAL A 48 3.91 -3.62 0.29
CA VAL A 48 3.68 -3.64 1.75
C VAL A 48 2.48 -2.78 2.11
N TRP A 49 2.41 -1.56 1.56
CA TRP A 49 1.29 -0.66 1.78
C TRP A 49 -0.03 -1.22 1.23
N ALA A 50 -0.06 -1.67 -0.03
CA ALA A 50 -1.26 -2.24 -0.64
C ALA A 50 -1.75 -3.49 0.12
N ASN A 51 -0.84 -4.37 0.52
CA ASN A 51 -1.16 -5.57 1.30
C ASN A 51 -1.74 -5.21 2.67
N HIS A 52 -1.19 -4.20 3.32
CA HIS A 52 -1.71 -3.70 4.59
C HIS A 52 -3.14 -3.14 4.42
N VAL A 53 -3.34 -2.26 3.44
CA VAL A 53 -4.61 -1.54 3.22
C VAL A 53 -5.71 -2.46 2.71
N PHE A 54 -5.41 -3.36 1.77
CA PHE A 54 -6.44 -4.15 1.08
C PHE A 54 -6.56 -5.59 1.56
N MET A 55 -5.51 -6.14 2.21
CA MET A 55 -5.52 -7.52 2.71
C MET A 55 -5.33 -7.62 4.23
N GLY A 56 -5.12 -6.50 4.92
CA GLY A 56 -5.00 -6.45 6.37
C GLY A 56 -3.68 -7.02 6.89
N CYS A 57 -2.70 -7.26 6.02
CA CYS A 57 -1.38 -7.76 6.41
C CYS A 57 -0.75 -6.84 7.47
N ARG A 58 -0.04 -7.44 8.42
CA ARG A 58 0.63 -6.73 9.51
C ARG A 58 2.14 -6.85 9.33
N TYR A 59 2.83 -5.75 9.59
CA TYR A 59 4.28 -5.64 9.56
C TYR A 59 4.75 -4.92 10.83
N SER A 60 6.05 -4.67 10.98
CA SER A 60 6.54 -3.86 12.09
C SER A 60 5.95 -2.45 12.06
N ASN A 61 5.72 -1.87 13.24
CA ASN A 61 5.16 -0.51 13.35
C ASN A 61 6.00 0.52 12.59
N GLU A 62 7.32 0.42 12.68
CA GLU A 62 8.27 1.28 11.96
C GLU A 62 8.06 1.22 10.43
N LEU A 63 7.88 0.02 9.88
CA LEU A 63 7.65 -0.14 8.44
C LEU A 63 6.29 0.41 8.03
N LEU A 64 5.25 0.15 8.83
CA LEU A 64 3.90 0.66 8.57
C LEU A 64 3.85 2.19 8.63
N GLU A 65 4.47 2.80 9.63
CA GLU A 65 4.57 4.26 9.76
C GLU A 65 5.24 4.87 8.53
N LYS A 66 6.35 4.28 8.08
CA LYS A 66 7.05 4.71 6.87
C LYS A 66 6.16 4.64 5.63
N VAL A 67 5.54 3.49 5.35
CA VAL A 67 4.75 3.33 4.12
C VAL A 67 3.44 4.13 4.17
N CYS A 68 2.82 4.29 5.33
CA CYS A 68 1.66 5.16 5.49
C CYS A 68 2.03 6.64 5.29
N GLY A 69 3.18 7.09 5.78
CA GLY A 69 3.69 8.43 5.50
C GLY A 69 4.00 8.66 4.02
N MET A 70 4.52 7.64 3.32
CA MET A 70 4.71 7.70 1.86
C MET A 70 3.40 7.78 1.08
N ALA A 71 2.31 7.27 1.65
CA ALA A 71 0.96 7.26 1.07
C ALA A 71 0.09 8.45 1.50
N GLU A 72 0.61 9.39 2.29
CA GLU A 72 -0.19 10.47 2.88
C GLU A 72 -0.95 11.27 1.81
N GLY A 73 -2.28 11.27 1.85
CA GLY A 73 -3.12 11.96 0.87
C GLY A 73 -3.55 11.13 -0.35
N ILE A 74 -3.14 9.86 -0.43
CA ILE A 74 -3.77 8.90 -1.35
C ILE A 74 -5.11 8.49 -0.74
N VAL A 75 -6.19 8.71 -1.48
CA VAL A 75 -7.55 8.38 -1.03
C VAL A 75 -7.94 7.00 -1.54
N VAL A 76 -8.12 6.06 -0.61
CA VAL A 76 -8.66 4.73 -0.93
C VAL A 76 -10.12 4.69 -0.50
N GLU A 77 -11.02 4.82 -1.48
CA GLU A 77 -12.46 4.68 -1.25
C GLU A 77 -12.80 3.26 -0.79
N ASP A 78 -13.73 3.11 0.15
CA ASP A 78 -14.19 1.83 0.70
C ASP A 78 -13.04 0.88 1.09
N ALA A 79 -12.05 1.38 1.83
CA ALA A 79 -10.98 0.54 2.37
C ALA A 79 -11.58 -0.50 3.34
N PRO A 80 -11.20 -1.80 3.21
CA PRO A 80 -11.71 -2.84 4.10
C PRO A 80 -11.33 -2.57 5.55
N HIS A 81 -12.29 -2.75 6.46
CA HIS A 81 -12.04 -2.65 7.90
C HIS A 81 -11.66 -4.02 8.47
N PHE A 82 -10.43 -4.14 8.95
CA PHE A 82 -9.91 -5.38 9.54
C PHE A 82 -9.97 -5.31 11.07
N THR A 83 -10.97 -5.97 11.65
CA THR A 83 -11.07 -6.12 13.10
C THR A 83 -10.45 -7.45 13.54
N THR A 84 -9.60 -7.39 14.57
CA THR A 84 -9.00 -8.59 15.16
C THR A 84 -10.00 -9.32 16.05
N ARG A 85 -9.78 -10.62 16.28
CA ARG A 85 -10.60 -11.41 17.22
C ARG A 85 -10.61 -10.80 18.61
N ASP A 86 -9.48 -10.30 19.09
CA ASP A 86 -9.37 -9.73 20.43
C ASP A 86 -10.13 -8.40 20.56
N GLU A 87 -10.17 -7.59 19.49
CA GLU A 87 -11.03 -6.40 19.42
C GLU A 87 -12.52 -6.76 19.42
N ILE A 88 -12.91 -7.79 18.65
CA ILE A 88 -14.30 -8.30 18.67
C ILE A 88 -14.67 -8.81 20.07
N MET A 89 -13.76 -9.51 20.75
CA MET A 89 -13.98 -10.03 22.10
C MET A 89 -14.09 -8.91 23.14
N LYS A 90 -13.33 -7.81 23.01
CA LYS A 90 -13.47 -6.63 23.87
C LYS A 90 -14.80 -5.92 23.67
N GLN A 91 -15.28 -5.79 22.43
CA GLN A 91 -16.56 -5.14 22.12
C GLN A 91 -17.77 -5.92 22.63
N ARG A 92 -17.67 -7.25 22.75
CA ARG A 92 -18.76 -8.11 23.28
C ARG A 92 -18.90 -8.11 24.80
N ASN A 93 -17.89 -7.63 25.52
CA ASN A 93 -17.84 -7.62 26.98
C ASN A 93 -18.11 -6.21 27.57
N GLN A 94 -18.62 -5.27 26.75
CA GLN A 94 -19.22 -4.01 27.16
C GLN A 94 -20.73 -4.08 26.96
#